data_AF-A0A978S8Z3-F1
#
_entry.id   AF-A0A978S8Z3-F1
#
_cell.length_a   1.000
_cell.length_b   1.000
_cell.length_c   1.000
_cell.angle_alpha   90.00
_cell.angle_beta   90.00
_cell.angle_gamma   90.00
#
_symmetry.space_group_name_H-M   'P 1'
#
loop_
_entity.id
_entity.type
_entity.pdbx_description
1 polymer ?
#
loop_
_entity_poly.entity_id
_entity_poly.type
_entity_poly.pdbx_seq_one_letter_code
_entity_poly.pdbx_strand_id
1 'polypeptide(L)'
;MPDDYKKLGLGGLTSLVTNIKVSRWGNEVLLELVYDPTEKRIPYSLVFQNCQKIQWEVLHGEDATDIEADLIGIHLGEEGDRKAAVIHTDIFEISLLYGKMKIYKDRVDEYYQHHTTEMKVKATAQPL
;
A
#
# COMPACT_ATOMS: atom_id res chain seq x y z
N MET A 1 -12.60 13.68 7.16
CA MET A 1 -11.75 14.61 6.36
C MET A 1 -11.98 14.29 4.89
N PRO A 2 -11.81 15.24 3.95
CA PRO A 2 -11.86 14.91 2.53
C PRO A 2 -10.75 13.91 2.19
N ASP A 3 -11.09 12.89 1.44
CA ASP A 3 -10.15 11.92 0.87
C ASP A 3 -9.21 12.60 -0.14
N ASP A 4 -7.94 12.22 -0.13
CA ASP A 4 -6.86 12.77 -0.97
C ASP A 4 -6.74 12.06 -2.32
N TYR A 5 -7.61 11.09 -2.64
CA TYR A 5 -7.54 10.33 -3.89
C TYR A 5 -7.42 11.20 -5.15
N LYS A 6 -8.09 12.35 -5.20
CA LYS A 6 -7.98 13.30 -6.34
C LYS A 6 -6.55 13.83 -6.55
N LYS A 7 -5.73 13.91 -5.50
CA LYS A 7 -4.32 14.31 -5.58
C LYS A 7 -3.45 13.29 -6.32
N LEU A 8 -3.91 12.05 -6.45
CA LEU A 8 -3.25 11.03 -7.26
C LEU A 8 -3.34 11.36 -8.76
N GLY A 9 -4.31 12.17 -9.18
CA GLY A 9 -4.48 12.59 -10.57
C GLY A 9 -4.75 11.43 -11.53
N LEU A 10 -5.50 10.43 -11.09
CA LEU A 10 -5.86 9.22 -11.87
C LEU A 10 -7.23 9.34 -12.54
N GLY A 11 -8.16 10.10 -11.95
CA GLY A 11 -9.53 10.28 -12.45
C GLY A 11 -10.55 10.17 -11.32
N GLY A 12 -11.78 9.76 -11.64
CA GLY A 12 -12.89 9.63 -10.70
C GLY A 12 -13.37 8.20 -10.42
N LEU A 13 -12.67 7.19 -10.93
CA LEU A 13 -12.99 5.77 -10.71
C LEU A 13 -12.18 5.21 -9.52
N THR A 14 -12.58 4.05 -9.01
CA THR A 14 -11.92 3.38 -7.87
C THR A 14 -10.56 2.77 -8.25
N SER A 15 -9.81 2.35 -7.24
CA SER A 15 -8.59 1.56 -7.36
C SER A 15 -8.64 0.31 -6.46
N LEU A 16 -7.91 -0.72 -6.85
CA LEU A 16 -7.63 -1.89 -6.02
C LEU A 16 -6.17 -1.87 -5.55
N VAL A 17 -5.93 -2.17 -4.28
CA VAL A 17 -4.60 -2.49 -3.76
C VAL A 17 -4.34 -3.96 -4.04
N THR A 18 -3.29 -4.24 -4.80
CA THR A 18 -2.95 -5.60 -5.25
C THR A 18 -1.75 -6.17 -4.52
N ASN A 19 -0.90 -5.32 -3.96
CA ASN A 19 0.27 -5.75 -3.20
C ASN A 19 0.80 -4.62 -2.32
N ILE A 20 1.44 -5.00 -1.21
CA ILE A 20 2.24 -4.08 -0.41
C ILE A 20 3.57 -4.74 -0.08
N LYS A 21 4.66 -4.06 -0.42
CA LYS A 21 6.03 -4.52 -0.16
C LYS A 21 6.71 -3.57 0.81
N VAL A 22 7.27 -4.13 1.87
CA VAL A 22 8.13 -3.41 2.81
C VAL A 22 9.56 -3.84 2.54
N SER A 23 10.45 -2.88 2.29
CA SER A 23 11.86 -3.15 1.99
C SER A 23 12.78 -2.25 2.81
N ARG A 24 14.10 -2.44 2.65
CA ARG A 24 15.14 -1.65 3.34
C ARG A 24 14.92 -1.55 4.84
N TRP A 25 14.64 -2.69 5.48
CA TRP A 25 14.42 -2.79 6.92
C TRP A 25 13.26 -1.93 7.44
N GLY A 26 12.18 -1.80 6.64
CA GLY A 26 11.02 -0.99 7.02
C GLY A 26 11.15 0.49 6.67
N ASN A 27 12.20 0.89 5.95
CA ASN A 27 12.40 2.29 5.58
C ASN A 27 11.74 2.68 4.25
N GLU A 28 11.30 1.70 3.46
CA GLU A 28 10.59 1.94 2.21
C GLU A 28 9.37 1.03 2.11
N VAL A 29 8.23 1.62 1.74
CA VAL A 29 6.97 0.91 1.50
C VAL A 29 6.50 1.21 0.08
N LEU A 30 6.28 0.15 -0.69
CA LEU A 30 5.73 0.19 -2.04
C LEU A 30 4.31 -0.40 -1.99
N LEU A 31 3.32 0.39 -2.40
CA LEU A 31 1.96 -0.07 -2.65
C LEU A 31 1.77 -0.20 -4.16
N GLU A 32 1.36 -1.38 -4.62
CA GLU A 32 1.02 -1.66 -6.02
C GLU A 32 -0.50 -1.64 -6.15
N LEU A 33 -1.02 -0.78 -7.04
CA LEU A 33 -2.44 -0.55 -7.20
C LEU A 33 -2.85 -0.62 -8.68
N VAL A 34 -4.14 -0.86 -8.90
CA VAL A 34 -4.78 -0.87 -10.22
C VAL A 34 -5.92 0.13 -10.23
N TYR A 35 -5.87 1.12 -11.13
CA TYR A 35 -6.94 2.07 -11.40
C TYR A 35 -7.91 1.53 -12.47
N ASP A 36 -9.20 1.88 -12.38
CA ASP A 36 -10.26 1.38 -13.27
C ASP A 36 -10.24 -0.16 -13.34
N PRO A 37 -10.51 -0.83 -12.20
CA PRO A 37 -10.41 -2.29 -12.13
C PRO A 37 -11.46 -3.02 -13.00
N THR A 38 -12.49 -2.31 -13.45
CA THR A 38 -13.63 -2.86 -14.20
C THR A 38 -13.38 -2.95 -15.70
N GLU A 39 -12.68 -2.00 -16.30
CA GLU A 39 -12.48 -1.96 -17.76
C GLU A 39 -11.01 -2.11 -18.14
N LYS A 40 -10.16 -1.15 -17.74
CA LYS A 40 -8.80 -1.03 -18.31
C LYS A 40 -7.70 -1.60 -17.44
N ARG A 41 -7.92 -1.73 -16.13
CA ARG A 41 -6.94 -2.19 -15.13
C ARG A 41 -5.56 -1.53 -15.30
N ILE A 42 -5.49 -0.22 -15.09
CA ILE A 42 -4.28 0.57 -15.30
C ILE A 42 -3.39 0.51 -14.04
N PRO A 43 -2.20 -0.12 -14.08
CA PRO A 43 -1.35 -0.24 -12.90
C PRO A 43 -0.65 1.07 -12.56
N TYR A 44 -0.51 1.33 -11.26
CA TYR A 44 0.31 2.40 -10.71
C TYR A 44 0.88 2.00 -9.35
N SER A 45 1.81 2.79 -8.84
CA SER A 45 2.44 2.50 -7.56
C SER A 45 2.67 3.76 -6.74
N LEU A 46 2.56 3.60 -5.42
CA LEU A 46 2.94 4.62 -4.43
C LEU A 46 4.19 4.12 -3.71
N VAL A 47 5.25 4.93 -3.71
CA VAL A 47 6.50 4.62 -3.01
C VAL A 47 6.71 5.64 -1.91
N PHE A 48 6.67 5.16 -0.67
CA PHE A 48 6.96 5.93 0.53
C PHE A 48 8.39 5.64 0.96
N GLN A 49 9.19 6.68 1.12
CA GLN A 49 10.62 6.60 1.44
C GLN A 49 10.92 7.26 2.78
N ASN A 50 12.00 6.82 3.43
CA ASN A 50 12.41 7.26 4.75
C ASN A 50 11.31 7.03 5.80
N CYS A 51 10.61 5.90 5.73
CA CYS A 51 9.59 5.54 6.69
C CYS A 51 10.18 5.39 8.10
N GLN A 52 9.61 6.11 9.06
CA GLN A 52 9.98 6.06 10.48
C GLN A 52 9.04 5.18 11.28
N LYS A 53 7.79 5.08 10.83
CA LYS A 53 6.75 4.29 11.47
C LYS A 53 5.82 3.70 10.43
N ILE A 54 5.54 2.41 10.58
CA ILE A 54 4.58 1.67 9.78
C ILE A 54 3.65 0.98 10.76
N GLN A 55 2.36 1.24 10.67
CA GLN A 55 1.33 0.58 11.48
C GLN A 55 0.28 -0.03 10.55
N TRP A 56 -0.18 -1.22 10.90
CA TRP A 56 -1.17 -1.96 10.13
C TRP A 56 -2.25 -2.45 11.08
N GLU A 57 -3.50 -2.38 10.64
CA GLU A 57 -4.65 -2.94 11.30
C GLU A 57 -5.42 -3.79 10.28
N VAL A 58 -5.66 -5.06 10.61
CA VAL A 58 -6.50 -5.94 9.78
C VAL A 58 -7.93 -5.77 10.24
N LEU A 59 -8.81 -5.34 9.34
CA LEU A 59 -10.20 -5.02 9.66
C LEU A 59 -11.09 -6.26 9.55
N HIS A 60 -10.85 -7.10 8.54
CA HIS A 60 -11.68 -8.27 8.23
C HIS A 60 -10.81 -9.53 8.01
N GLY A 61 -10.16 -10.00 9.06
CA GLY A 61 -9.09 -11.01 8.98
C GLY A 61 -9.51 -12.48 8.81
N GLU A 62 -10.76 -12.85 9.07
CA GLU A 62 -11.19 -14.26 9.08
C GLU A 62 -11.85 -14.75 7.78
N ASP A 63 -12.32 -13.83 6.91
CA ASP A 63 -13.05 -14.15 5.67
C ASP A 63 -12.45 -13.53 4.40
N ALA A 64 -11.31 -12.83 4.49
CA ALA A 64 -10.65 -12.23 3.33
C ALA A 64 -9.98 -13.32 2.46
N THR A 65 -10.77 -13.95 1.58
CA THR A 65 -10.26 -14.80 0.49
C THR A 65 -9.75 -13.98 -0.70
N ASP A 66 -10.04 -12.69 -0.71
CA ASP A 66 -9.71 -11.80 -1.79
C ASP A 66 -8.23 -11.40 -1.75
N ILE A 67 -7.58 -11.56 -2.90
CA ILE A 67 -6.16 -11.23 -3.11
C ILE A 67 -5.95 -9.74 -3.40
N GLU A 68 -7.02 -9.00 -3.64
CA GLU A 68 -7.03 -7.56 -3.94
C GLU A 68 -7.98 -6.87 -2.94
N ALA A 69 -7.59 -5.69 -2.44
CA ALA A 69 -8.39 -4.90 -1.51
C ALA A 69 -8.94 -3.65 -2.19
N ASP A 70 -10.21 -3.32 -1.98
CA ASP A 70 -10.81 -2.10 -2.47
C ASP A 70 -10.21 -0.88 -1.77
N LEU A 71 -9.68 0.09 -2.53
CA LEU A 71 -9.23 1.35 -1.95
C LEU A 71 -10.44 2.23 -1.63
N ILE A 72 -10.86 2.22 -0.36
CA ILE A 72 -12.00 3.00 0.13
C ILE A 72 -11.59 4.47 0.35
N GLY A 73 -10.37 4.72 0.83
CA GLY A 73 -9.90 6.08 1.06
C GLY A 73 -8.39 6.18 1.28
N ILE A 74 -7.83 7.34 0.92
CA ILE A 74 -6.42 7.65 1.11
C ILE A 74 -6.26 9.06 1.69
N HIS A 75 -5.44 9.18 2.72
CA HIS A 75 -4.95 10.44 3.23
C HIS A 75 -3.44 10.43 3.07
N LEU A 76 -2.88 11.42 2.38
CA LEU A 76 -1.43 11.45 2.16
C LEU A 76 -0.67 12.02 3.35
N GLY A 77 -1.34 12.70 4.28
CA GLY A 77 -0.69 13.35 5.40
C GLY A 77 0.23 14.49 4.93
N GLU A 78 1.37 14.64 5.59
CA GLU A 78 2.38 15.66 5.29
C GLU A 78 3.78 15.06 5.27
N GLU A 79 4.49 15.28 4.16
CA GLU A 79 5.88 14.89 4.00
C GLU A 79 6.80 15.47 5.07
N GLY A 80 7.93 14.79 5.29
CA GLY A 80 8.93 15.14 6.30
C GLY A 80 8.54 14.68 7.70
N ASP A 81 7.87 13.52 7.81
CA ASP A 81 7.51 12.88 9.09
C ASP A 81 6.60 13.73 9.98
N ARG A 82 5.78 14.61 9.38
CA ARG A 82 4.92 15.56 10.12
C ARG A 82 3.53 15.03 10.38
N LYS A 83 2.94 14.34 9.40
CA LYS A 83 1.62 13.72 9.53
C LYS A 83 1.57 12.45 8.70
N ALA A 84 1.13 11.36 9.32
CA ALA A 84 1.10 10.07 8.66
C ALA A 84 0.16 10.08 7.44
N ALA A 85 0.57 9.36 6.39
CA ALA A 85 -0.36 8.88 5.39
C ALA A 85 -1.20 7.75 6.00
N VAL A 86 -2.46 7.65 5.60
CA VAL A 86 -3.38 6.58 5.99
C VAL A 86 -4.03 6.06 4.71
N ILE A 87 -3.91 4.76 4.45
CA ILE A 87 -4.57 4.08 3.35
C ILE A 87 -5.57 3.11 3.96
N HIS A 88 -6.84 3.32 3.66
CA HIS A 88 -7.97 2.56 4.17
C HIS A 88 -8.58 1.70 3.06
N THR A 89 -8.72 0.41 3.34
CA THR A 89 -9.32 -0.57 2.43
C THR A 89 -10.41 -1.36 3.15
N ASP A 90 -11.13 -2.17 2.41
CA ASP A 90 -12.10 -3.13 2.95
C ASP A 90 -11.45 -4.30 3.71
N ILE A 91 -10.15 -4.55 3.57
CA ILE A 91 -9.45 -5.66 4.25
C ILE A 91 -8.59 -5.15 5.42
N PHE A 92 -7.90 -4.02 5.24
CA PHE A 92 -6.93 -3.48 6.19
C PHE A 92 -6.85 -1.95 6.13
N GLU A 93 -6.23 -1.38 7.17
CA GLU A 93 -5.72 -0.01 7.18
C GLU A 93 -4.21 -0.01 7.41
N ILE A 94 -3.48 0.82 6.66
CA ILE A 94 -2.05 1.07 6.88
C ILE A 94 -1.81 2.57 7.12
N SER A 95 -1.05 2.86 8.18
CA SER A 95 -0.60 4.21 8.52
C SER A 95 0.92 4.31 8.44
N LEU A 96 1.41 5.31 7.72
CA LEU A 96 2.82 5.51 7.38
C LEU A 96 3.29 6.89 7.82
N LEU A 97 4.27 6.96 8.71
CA LEU A 97 5.03 8.18 8.93
C LEU A 97 6.27 8.14 8.03
N TYR A 98 6.35 9.06 7.08
CA TYR A 98 7.31 9.00 5.97
C TYR A 98 7.92 10.36 5.64
N GLY A 99 9.14 10.32 5.10
CA GLY A 99 9.86 11.51 4.70
C GLY A 99 9.44 12.04 3.32
N LYS A 100 9.29 11.16 2.31
CA LYS A 100 8.92 11.53 0.93
C LYS A 100 8.04 10.49 0.27
N MET A 101 7.14 10.92 -0.62
CA MET A 101 6.31 10.01 -1.42
C MET A 101 6.47 10.29 -2.92
N LYS A 102 6.40 9.22 -3.71
CA LYS A 102 6.39 9.28 -5.17
C LYS A 102 5.26 8.42 -5.72
N ILE A 103 4.63 8.92 -6.79
CA ILE A 103 3.64 8.19 -7.58
C ILE A 103 4.29 7.80 -8.90
N TYR A 104 4.22 6.52 -9.24
CA TYR A 104 4.64 6.01 -10.54
C TYR A 104 3.41 5.51 -11.29
N LYS A 105 3.15 6.13 -12.44
CA LYS A 105 2.13 5.69 -13.40
C LYS A 105 2.90 5.03 -14.54
N ASP A 106 2.43 3.90 -15.06
CA ASP A 106 3.00 3.19 -16.21
C ASP A 106 4.31 2.42 -15.99
N ARG A 107 4.76 2.21 -14.74
CA ARG A 107 5.98 1.43 -14.43
C ARG A 107 5.72 0.35 -13.39
N VAL A 108 5.56 -0.89 -13.86
CA VAL A 108 6.01 -2.05 -13.09
C VAL A 108 7.51 -2.20 -13.41
N ASP A 109 8.34 -1.30 -12.88
CA ASP A 109 9.78 -1.38 -13.12
C ASP A 109 10.35 -2.59 -12.38
N GLU A 110 11.08 -3.41 -13.13
CA GLU A 110 11.82 -4.63 -12.76
C GLU A 110 12.84 -4.45 -11.60
N TYR A 111 12.92 -3.26 -11.00
CA TYR A 111 13.92 -2.87 -10.00
C TYR A 111 13.74 -3.56 -8.63
N TYR A 112 12.52 -4.00 -8.28
CA TYR A 112 12.22 -4.63 -6.98
C TYR A 112 12.36 -6.17 -6.98
N GLN A 113 12.63 -6.79 -8.13
CA GLN A 113 12.78 -8.24 -8.24
C GLN A 113 14.07 -8.78 -7.56
N HIS A 114 15.09 -7.94 -7.32
CA HIS A 114 16.40 -8.41 -6.84
C HIS A 114 16.72 -8.19 -5.35
N HIS A 115 15.88 -7.49 -4.58
CA HIS A 115 16.19 -7.15 -3.18
C HIS A 115 15.04 -7.37 -2.18
N THR A 116 13.99 -8.07 -2.60
CA THR A 116 12.87 -8.41 -1.70
C THR A 116 13.19 -9.71 -0.97
N THR A 117 13.58 -9.62 0.30
CA THR A 117 13.53 -10.77 1.20
C THR A 117 12.06 -11.02 1.54
N GLU A 118 11.47 -12.06 0.94
CA GLU A 118 10.19 -12.59 1.42
C GLU A 118 10.36 -13.10 2.86
N MET A 119 9.81 -12.39 3.84
CA MET A 119 9.65 -12.97 5.18
C MET A 119 8.51 -13.99 5.15
N LYS A 120 8.82 -15.24 4.83
CA LYS A 120 7.92 -16.37 5.07
C LYS A 120 7.89 -16.64 6.57
N VAL A 121 6.90 -16.08 7.27
CA VAL A 121 6.60 -16.48 8.65
C VAL A 121 6.08 -17.91 8.60
N LYS A 122 6.95 -18.89 8.89
CA LYS A 122 6.52 -20.25 9.21
C LYS A 122 5.86 -20.22 10.58
N ALA A 123 4.53 -20.25 10.62
CA ALA A 123 3.81 -20.65 11.82
C ALA A 123 4.09 -22.15 12.07
N THR A 124 5.09 -22.46 12.88
CA THR A 124 5.23 -23.80 13.45
C THR A 124 4.27 -23.93 14.62
N ALA A 125 3.12 -24.58 14.37
CA ALA A 125 2.32 -25.16 15.44
C ALA A 125 3.17 -26.28 16.09
N GLN A 126 3.53 -26.09 17.36
CA GLN A 126 4.00 -27.19 18.21
C GLN A 126 2.77 -27.85 18.84
N PRO A 127 2.56 -29.17 18.66
CA PRO A 127 1.57 -29.90 19.44
C PRO A 127 2.04 -30.05 20.89
N LEU A 128 1.05 -30.08 21.79
CA LEU A 128 1.16 -30.21 23.26
C LEU A 128 2.04 -31.36 23.73
#